data_AF-A0A434GDW1-F1
#
_entry.id   AF-A0A434GDW1-F1
#
_cell.length_a   1.000
_cell.length_b   1.000
_cell.length_c   1.000
_cell.angle_alpha   90.00
_cell.angle_beta   90.00
_cell.angle_gamma   90.00
#
_symmetry.space_group_name_H-M   'P 1'
#
loop_
_entity.id
_entity.type
_entity.pdbx_description
1 polymer ?
#
loop_
_entity_poly.entity_id
_entity_poly.type
_entity_poly.pdbx_seq_one_letter_code
_entity_poly.pdbx_strand_id
1 'polypeptide(L)'
;FISPTKTPEFLAAGLPVISTAIVDVVRSYGAAGLVEIADGDDLDSKLRSLLLRPREMLLPQVDAYLADMSWERTWKAMAAHIEGAYRRKKVVPLRRSA
;
A
#
# COMPACT_ATOMS: atom_id res chain seq x y z
N PHE A 1 -9.47 8.63 2.22
CA PHE A 1 -8.42 7.73 1.69
C PHE A 1 -7.14 8.52 1.63
N ILE A 2 -6.25 8.23 2.56
CA ILE A 2 -4.82 8.49 2.44
C ILE A 2 -4.18 7.21 1.94
N SER A 3 -3.18 7.31 1.06
CA SER A 3 -2.35 6.16 0.69
C SER A 3 -1.26 6.00 1.77
N PRO A 4 -1.32 5.00 2.65
CA PRO A 4 -0.41 4.89 3.78
C PRO A 4 0.93 4.28 3.36
N THR A 5 1.73 4.99 2.56
CA THR A 5 2.94 4.45 1.90
C THR A 5 3.98 3.86 2.86
N LYS A 6 4.03 4.30 4.12
CA LYS A 6 4.97 3.77 5.13
C LYS A 6 4.61 2.39 5.65
N THR A 7 3.34 2.06 5.74
CA THR A 7 2.89 0.76 6.23
C THR A 7 3.41 -0.41 5.38
N PRO A 8 3.24 -0.43 4.03
CA PRO A 8 3.78 -1.50 3.22
C PRO A 8 5.32 -1.48 3.17
N GLU A 9 5.99 -0.33 3.31
CA GLU A 9 7.46 -0.25 3.39
C GLU A 9 8.00 -0.98 4.63
N PHE A 10 7.39 -0.78 5.81
CA PHE A 10 7.81 -1.48 7.04
C PHE A 10 7.49 -2.97 6.99
N LEU A 11 6.33 -3.33 6.46
CA LEU A 11 5.95 -4.73 6.27
C LEU A 11 6.90 -5.45 5.31
N ALA A 12 7.24 -4.83 4.16
CA ALA A 12 8.19 -5.38 3.20
C ALA A 12 9.61 -5.53 3.79
N ALA A 13 9.97 -4.72 4.79
CA ALA A 13 11.23 -4.85 5.53
C ALA A 13 11.19 -5.98 6.58
N GLY A 14 10.09 -6.74 6.69
CA GLY A 14 9.92 -7.80 7.67
C GLY A 14 9.81 -7.29 9.12
N LEU A 15 9.40 -6.02 9.30
CA LEU A 15 9.24 -5.44 10.62
C LEU A 15 7.84 -5.70 11.16
N PRO A 16 7.69 -6.02 12.46
CA PRO A 16 6.40 -5.93 13.13
C PRO A 16 5.91 -4.46 13.11
N VAL A 17 4.66 -4.24 12.73
CA VAL A 17 4.08 -2.90 12.61
C VAL A 17 2.89 -2.73 13.56
N ILE A 18 2.91 -1.62 14.27
CA ILE A 18 1.81 -1.12 15.10
C ILE A 18 1.41 0.26 14.59
N SER A 19 0.12 0.58 14.62
CA SER A 19 -0.39 1.88 14.19
C SER A 19 -1.50 2.36 15.11
N THR A 20 -1.67 3.68 15.24
CA THR A 20 -2.91 4.25 15.76
C THR A 20 -4.06 3.96 14.80
N ALA A 21 -5.31 4.22 15.22
CA ALA A 21 -6.52 3.95 14.44
C ALA A 21 -6.70 4.87 13.21
N ILE A 22 -5.69 4.96 12.34
CA ILE A 22 -5.75 5.61 11.03
C ILE A 22 -6.71 4.79 10.16
N VAL A 23 -7.83 5.38 9.77
CA VAL A 23 -8.94 4.71 9.06
C VAL A 23 -8.46 3.83 7.90
N ASP A 24 -7.54 4.35 7.08
CA ASP A 24 -7.01 3.63 5.92
C ASP A 24 -6.11 2.45 6.29
N VAL A 25 -5.38 2.53 7.41
CA VAL A 25 -4.56 1.43 7.93
C VAL A 25 -5.45 0.36 8.56
N VAL A 26 -6.44 0.77 9.36
CA VAL A 26 -7.40 -0.13 10.02
C VAL A 26 -8.14 -0.97 8.99
N ARG A 27 -8.73 -0.35 7.96
CA ARG A 27 -9.56 -1.05 6.97
C ARG A 27 -8.78 -1.94 5.99
N SER A 28 -7.45 -1.79 5.92
CA SER A 28 -6.60 -2.54 5.00
C SER A 28 -5.71 -3.51 5.76
N TYR A 29 -4.55 -3.05 6.23
CA TYR A 29 -3.57 -3.88 6.92
C TYR A 29 -4.04 -4.38 8.29
N GLY A 30 -4.80 -3.56 9.03
CA GLY A 30 -5.38 -3.96 10.32
C GLY A 30 -6.43 -5.06 10.17
N ALA A 31 -7.37 -4.88 9.24
CA ALA A 31 -8.39 -5.88 8.90
C ALA A 31 -7.78 -7.18 8.36
N ALA A 32 -6.63 -7.10 7.68
CA ALA A 32 -5.86 -8.26 7.24
C ALA A 32 -5.02 -8.91 8.34
N GLY A 33 -4.99 -8.36 9.56
CA GLY A 33 -4.18 -8.87 10.67
C GLY A 33 -2.67 -8.66 10.51
N LEU A 34 -2.25 -7.79 9.58
CA LEU A 34 -0.84 -7.52 9.27
C LEU A 34 -0.25 -6.41 10.14
N VAL A 35 -1.10 -5.54 10.68
CA VAL A 35 -0.73 -4.41 11.53
C VAL A 35 -1.55 -4.45 12.80
N GLU A 36 -0.88 -4.40 13.94
CA GLU A 36 -1.54 -4.26 15.23
C GLU A 36 -2.09 -2.83 15.35
N ILE A 37 -3.36 -2.67 15.72
CA ILE A 37 -3.98 -1.35 15.94
C ILE A 37 -4.04 -1.09 17.42
N ALA A 38 -3.50 0.04 17.86
CA ALA A 38 -3.41 0.43 19.26
C ALA A 38 -3.91 1.86 19.51
N ASP A 39 -4.40 2.08 20.71
CA ASP A 39 -4.74 3.41 21.24
C ASP A 39 -3.74 3.78 22.35
N GLY A 40 -3.86 5.00 22.89
CA GLY A 40 -2.90 5.51 23.88
C GLY A 40 -2.75 4.61 25.11
N ASP A 41 -3.85 4.02 25.57
CA ASP A 41 -3.91 3.26 26.82
C ASP A 41 -3.30 1.85 26.69
N ASP A 42 -3.25 1.27 25.48
CA ASP A 42 -2.81 -0.12 25.25
C ASP A 42 -1.52 -0.25 24.43
N LEU A 43 -0.96 0.87 23.93
CA LEU A 43 0.22 0.91 23.07
C LEU A 43 1.43 0.15 23.63
N ASP A 44 1.83 0.39 24.88
CA ASP A 44 3.01 -0.28 25.48
C ASP A 44 2.81 -1.81 25.55
N SER A 45 1.64 -2.25 25.99
CA SER A 45 1.33 -3.67 26.12
C SER A 45 1.34 -4.41 24.77
N LYS A 46 0.72 -3.81 23.74
CA LYS A 46 0.68 -4.35 22.39
C LYS A 46 2.05 -4.35 21.74
N LEU A 47 2.83 -3.29 21.90
CA LEU A 47 4.18 -3.22 21.36
C LEU A 47 5.09 -4.32 21.96
N ARG A 48 5.03 -4.53 23.29
CA ARG A 48 5.76 -5.61 23.95
C ARG A 48 5.34 -6.99 23.45
N SER A 49 4.03 -7.23 23.33
CA SER A 49 3.50 -8.50 22.79
C SER A 49 4.01 -8.74 21.37
N LEU A 50 3.98 -7.72 20.52
CA LEU A 50 4.37 -7.80 19.13
C LEU A 50 5.87 -8.10 18.96
N LEU A 51 6.73 -7.52 19.81
CA LEU A 51 8.18 -7.78 19.80
C LEU A 51 8.56 -9.22 20.22
N LEU A 52 7.68 -9.93 20.93
CA LEU A 52 7.90 -11.32 21.34
C LEU A 52 7.45 -12.33 20.28
N ARG A 53 6.68 -11.91 19.26
CA ARG A 53 6.21 -12.80 18.19
C ARG A 53 7.35 -13.11 17.21
N PRO A 54 7.57 -14.37 16.81
CA PRO A 54 8.51 -14.71 15.74
C PRO A 54 8.13 -14.01 14.43
N ARG A 55 9.07 -13.29 13.83
CA ARG A 55 8.82 -12.47 12.63
C ARG A 55 8.45 -13.34 11.43
N GLU A 56 9.04 -14.53 11.36
CA GLU A 56 8.93 -15.49 10.27
C GLU A 56 7.48 -15.99 10.10
N MET A 57 6.65 -15.92 11.14
CA MET A 57 5.25 -16.34 11.09
C MET A 57 4.37 -15.40 10.24
N LEU A 58 4.75 -14.13 10.11
CA LEU A 58 3.97 -13.10 9.40
C LEU A 58 4.42 -12.90 7.95
N LEU A 59 5.68 -13.24 7.62
CA LEU A 59 6.26 -12.97 6.30
C LEU A 59 5.45 -13.55 5.13
N PRO A 60 4.97 -14.82 5.16
CA PRO A 60 4.22 -15.36 4.03
C PRO A 60 2.91 -14.61 3.77
N GLN A 61 2.24 -14.17 4.83
CA GLN A 61 0.99 -13.42 4.73
C GLN A 61 1.24 -11.99 4.24
N VAL A 62 2.32 -11.37 4.71
CA VAL A 62 2.77 -10.05 4.24
C VAL A 62 3.13 -10.11 2.75
N ASP A 63 3.94 -11.08 2.33
CA ASP A 63 4.34 -11.25 0.93
C ASP A 63 3.13 -11.42 0.01
N ALA A 64 2.19 -12.29 0.41
CA ALA A 64 0.95 -12.51 -0.34
C ALA A 64 0.12 -11.22 -0.47
N TYR A 65 0.04 -10.42 0.60
CA TYR A 65 -0.74 -9.18 0.60
C TYR A 65 -0.06 -8.07 -0.22
N LEU A 66 1.27 -7.96 -0.15
CA LEU A 66 2.03 -6.90 -0.83
C LEU A 66 2.34 -7.21 -2.30
N ALA A 67 2.20 -8.47 -2.75
CA ALA A 67 2.47 -8.88 -4.13
C ALA A 67 1.75 -8.00 -5.17
N ASP A 68 0.55 -7.55 -4.84
CA ASP A 68 -0.29 -6.74 -5.72
C ASP A 68 -0.03 -5.23 -5.65
N MET A 69 0.88 -4.79 -4.78
CA MET A 69 1.21 -3.39 -4.52
C MET A 69 2.56 -2.97 -5.13
N SER A 70 3.10 -3.73 -6.09
CA SER A 70 4.42 -3.44 -6.67
C SER A 70 4.44 -2.17 -7.53
N TRP A 71 5.59 -1.48 -7.50
CA TRP A 71 5.87 -0.36 -8.39
C TRP A 71 5.80 -0.75 -9.86
N GLU A 72 6.27 -1.95 -10.21
CA GLU A 72 6.24 -2.48 -11.58
C GLU A 72 4.80 -2.59 -12.11
N ARG A 73 3.88 -3.13 -11.29
CA ARG A 73 2.46 -3.22 -11.66
C ARG A 73 1.83 -1.84 -11.81
N THR A 74 2.10 -0.94 -10.86
CA THR A 74 1.60 0.44 -10.88
C THR A 74 2.07 1.17 -12.15
N TRP A 75 3.36 1.07 -12.45
CA TRP A 75 3.98 1.65 -13.64
C TRP A 75 3.35 1.12 -14.94
N LYS A 76 3.24 -0.21 -15.08
CA LYS A 76 2.62 -0.85 -16.24
C LYS A 76 1.18 -0.37 -16.48
N ALA A 77 0.39 -0.27 -15.41
CA ALA A 77 -0.98 0.22 -15.48
C ALA A 77 -1.04 1.69 -15.94
N MET A 78 -0.22 2.56 -15.33
CA MET A 78 -0.11 3.97 -15.73
C MET A 78 0.30 4.12 -17.20
N ALA A 79 1.33 3.39 -17.64
CA ALA A 79 1.81 3.41 -19.02
C ALA A 79 0.70 3.01 -20.00
N ALA A 80 -0.07 1.95 -19.70
CA ALA A 80 -1.19 1.52 -20.52
C ALA A 80 -2.30 2.59 -20.59
N HIS A 81 -2.60 3.28 -19.50
CA HIS A 81 -3.57 4.39 -19.49
C HIS A 81 -3.12 5.57 -20.35
N ILE A 82 -1.84 5.94 -20.27
CA ILE A 82 -1.23 7.02 -21.06
C ILE A 82 -1.30 6.66 -22.55
N GLU A 83 -0.87 5.46 -22.92
CA GLU A 83 -0.90 4.98 -24.30
C GLU A 83 -2.34 4.94 -24.86
N GLY A 84 -3.29 4.46 -24.05
CA GLY A 84 -4.70 4.47 -24.44
C GLY A 84 -5.25 5.88 -24.64
N ALA A 85 -4.88 6.84 -23.79
CA ALA A 85 -5.27 8.24 -23.95
C ALA A 85 -4.65 8.87 -25.20
N TYR A 86 -3.38 8.56 -25.48
CA TYR A 86 -2.69 9.02 -26.68
C TYR A 86 -3.38 8.54 -27.97
N ARG A 87 -3.72 7.25 -28.07
CA ARG A 87 -4.42 6.69 -29.24
C ARG A 87 -5.80 7.29 -29.49
N ARG A 88 -6.52 7.67 -28.44
CA ARG A 88 -7.86 8.29 -28.54
C ARG A 88 -7.82 9.75 -29.00
N LYS A 89 -6.65 10.38 -28.97
CA LYS A 89 -6.51 11.79 -29.34
C LYS A 89 -6.77 11.94 -30.85
N LYS A 90 -7.94 12.48 -31.22
CA LYS A 90 -8.17 12.95 -32.59
C LYS A 90 -7.28 14.17 -32.81
N VAL A 91 -6.20 13.99 -33.57
CA VAL A 91 -5.42 15.12 -34.09
C VAL A 91 -6.31 15.80 -35.13
N VAL A 92 -6.93 16.91 -34.75
CA VAL A 92 -7.62 17.78 -35.72
C VAL A 92 -6.53 18.58 -36.44
N PRO A 93 -6.36 18.43 -37.76
CA PRO A 93 -5.39 19.22 -38.49
C PRO A 93 -5.79 20.69 -38.41
N LEU A 94 -4.84 21.55 -38.00
CA LEU A 94 -4.96 22.99 -38.10
C LEU A 94 -5.09 23.36 -39.57
N ARG A 95 -6.31 23.65 -40.03
CA ARG A 95 -6.51 24.29 -41.34
C ARG A 95 -5.95 25.71 -41.26
N ARG A 96 -4.75 25.91 -41.81
CA ARG A 96 -4.28 27.25 -42.17
C ARG A 96 -4.93 27.61 -43.51
N SER A 97 -5.94 28.47 -43.47
CA SER A 97 -6.43 29.17 -44.66
C SER A 97 -5.66 30.48 -44.79
N ALA A 98 -5.06 30.68 -45.97
CA ALA A 98 -4.60 31.97 -46.48
C ALA A 98 -5.26 32.16 -47.85
#